data_AF-K1THU3-F1
#
_entry.id   AF-K1THU3-F1
#
_cell.length_a   1.000
_cell.length_b   1.000
_cell.length_c   1.000
_cell.angle_alpha   90.00
_cell.angle_beta   90.00
_cell.angle_gamma   90.00
#
_symmetry.space_group_name_H-M   'P 1'
#
loop_
_entity.id
_entity.type
_entity.pdbx_description
1 polymer ?
#
loop_
_entity_poly.entity_id
_entity_poly.type
_entity_poly.pdbx_seq_one_letter_code
_entity_poly.pdbx_strand_id
1 'polypeptide(L)'
;MNKPRIKYETEEERIHGKRKCYAPQILVGTEGLPREQWLEYRRKGIGGSDAAAVLGISPFRTGRDLYYDKLNIVTADDAENWVQLEVGTLLEPLVAKIFAHKTGYKIYRRPFMFQHPLYPWMLADLDYMVELP
;
A
#
# COMPACT_ATOMS: atom_id res chain seq x y z
N MET A 1 -53.72 9.92 -6.03
CA MET A 1 -52.52 10.70 -5.63
C MET A 1 -51.31 9.78 -5.66
N ASN A 2 -50.46 9.90 -6.68
CA ASN A 2 -49.26 9.09 -6.82
C ASN A 2 -48.08 9.92 -6.25
N LYS A 3 -47.49 9.51 -5.13
CA LYS A 3 -46.29 10.18 -4.60
C LYS A 3 -45.08 9.79 -5.47
N PRO A 4 -44.20 10.74 -5.84
CA PRO A 4 -43.02 10.39 -6.61
C PRO A 4 -42.07 9.56 -5.75
N ARG A 5 -41.68 8.40 -6.27
CA ARG A 5 -40.65 7.55 -5.68
C ARG A 5 -39.30 8.19 -5.95
N ILE A 6 -38.69 8.79 -4.94
CA ILE A 6 -37.32 9.31 -5.01
C ILE A 6 -36.41 8.10 -5.25
N LYS A 7 -35.75 8.05 -6.42
CA LYS A 7 -34.71 7.07 -6.70
C LYS A 7 -33.44 7.56 -6.01
N TYR A 8 -33.01 6.88 -4.95
CA TYR A 8 -31.65 7.03 -4.45
C TYR A 8 -30.76 6.17 -5.36
N GLU A 9 -29.91 6.81 -6.16
CA GLU A 9 -28.82 6.12 -6.85
C GLU A 9 -27.92 5.48 -5.79
N THR A 10 -27.63 4.19 -5.92
CA THR A 10 -26.66 3.53 -5.04
C THR A 10 -25.25 4.02 -5.39
N GLU A 11 -24.33 4.04 -4.42
CA GLU A 11 -22.93 4.42 -4.69
C GLU A 11 -22.29 3.55 -5.79
N GLU A 12 -22.75 2.31 -5.95
CA GLU A 12 -22.35 1.39 -7.02
C GLU A 12 -22.77 1.87 -8.42
N GLU A 13 -23.97 2.45 -8.56
CA GLU A 13 -24.48 2.99 -9.83
C GLU A 13 -23.72 4.24 -10.26
N ARG A 14 -23.24 5.04 -9.29
CA ARG A 14 -22.39 6.22 -9.55
C ARG A 14 -21.02 5.87 -10.11
N ILE A 15 -20.53 4.66 -9.83
CA ILE A 15 -19.20 4.17 -10.21
C ILE A 15 -19.19 3.56 -11.63
N HIS A 16 -20.29 2.92 -12.05
CA HIS A 16 -20.36 2.22 -13.34
C HIS A 16 -20.61 3.12 -14.57
N GLY A 17 -21.07 4.37 -14.38
CA GLY A 17 -21.49 5.26 -15.48
C GLY A 17 -20.37 6.03 -16.22
N LYS A 18 -19.13 6.00 -15.71
CA LYS A 18 -17.96 6.56 -16.40
C LYS A 18 -16.77 5.66 -16.10
N ARG A 19 -16.18 5.04 -17.13
CA ARG A 19 -14.79 4.55 -17.04
C ARG A 19 -13.89 5.76 -16.76
N LYS A 20 -13.80 6.20 -15.50
CA LYS A 20 -12.70 7.05 -15.07
C LYS A 20 -11.45 6.24 -15.34
N CYS A 21 -10.52 6.79 -16.12
CA CYS A 21 -9.17 6.26 -16.21
C CYS A 21 -8.65 6.17 -14.76
N TYR A 22 -8.58 4.95 -14.24
CA TYR A 22 -8.05 4.70 -12.91
C TYR A 22 -6.55 4.96 -12.96
N ALA A 23 -6.11 6.03 -12.28
CA ALA A 23 -4.71 6.34 -12.10
C ALA A 23 -4.46 6.54 -10.60
N PRO A 24 -3.48 5.83 -10.00
CA PRO A 24 -3.11 6.08 -8.62
C PRO A 24 -2.57 7.50 -8.45
N GLN A 25 -2.88 8.13 -7.32
CA GLN A 25 -2.33 9.43 -6.98
C GLN A 25 -0.94 9.26 -6.37
N ILE A 26 -0.01 10.17 -6.68
CA ILE A 26 1.27 10.23 -5.99
C ILE A 26 1.04 10.95 -4.67
N LEU A 27 1.30 10.27 -3.56
CA LEU A 27 1.19 10.84 -2.22
C LEU A 27 2.47 11.60 -1.83
N VAL A 28 3.64 10.96 -2.02
CA VAL A 28 4.95 11.55 -1.70
C VAL A 28 6.05 10.86 -2.50
N GLY A 29 7.10 11.59 -2.87
CA GLY A 29 8.34 11.00 -3.38
C GLY A 29 9.14 10.38 -2.23
N THR A 30 9.68 9.17 -2.44
CA THR A 30 10.44 8.43 -1.42
C THR A 30 11.95 8.51 -1.63
N GLU A 31 12.41 9.07 -2.75
CA GLU A 31 13.83 9.29 -3.01
C GLU A 31 14.41 10.31 -2.03
N GLY A 32 15.38 9.88 -1.21
CA GLY A 32 15.99 10.71 -0.18
C GLY A 32 15.06 11.05 1.01
N LEU A 33 13.88 10.44 1.11
CA LEU A 33 12.95 10.67 2.21
C LEU A 33 13.48 10.00 3.49
N PRO A 34 13.66 10.74 4.60
CA PRO A 34 14.09 10.16 5.86
C PRO A 34 13.12 9.09 6.35
N ARG A 35 13.65 8.03 6.99
CA ARG A 35 12.86 6.88 7.46
C ARG A 35 11.71 7.30 8.37
N GLU A 36 11.94 8.26 9.26
CA GLU A 36 10.94 8.76 10.20
C GLU A 36 9.76 9.41 9.47
N GLN A 37 10.03 10.24 8.46
CA GLN A 37 9.01 10.87 7.64
C GLN A 37 8.26 9.83 6.79
N TRP A 38 8.99 8.85 6.24
CA TRP A 38 8.37 7.74 5.53
C TRP A 38 7.40 6.95 6.42
N LEU A 39 7.78 6.67 7.67
CA LEU A 39 6.90 6.03 8.65
C LEU A 39 5.66 6.89 8.98
N GLU A 40 5.81 8.21 9.07
CA GLU A 40 4.66 9.12 9.25
C GLU A 40 3.68 9.04 8.09
N TYR A 41 4.15 9.01 6.84
CA TYR A 41 3.28 8.82 5.68
C TYR A 41 2.60 7.44 5.69
N ARG A 42 3.32 6.38 6.03
CA ARG A 42 2.74 5.03 6.16
C ARG A 42 1.65 4.94 7.21
N ARG A 43 1.72 5.72 8.28
CA ARG A 43 0.68 5.77 9.32
C ARG A 43 -0.61 6.45 8.86
N LYS A 44 -0.60 7.22 7.77
CA LYS A 44 -1.79 7.89 7.21
C LYS A 44 -2.80 6.94 6.55
N GLY A 45 -2.45 5.66 6.37
CA GLY A 45 -3.33 4.68 5.74
C GLY A 45 -2.86 3.24 5.94
N ILE A 46 -3.48 2.33 5.20
CA ILE A 46 -3.25 0.89 5.20
C ILE A 46 -2.53 0.52 3.91
N GLY A 47 -1.37 -0.11 4.05
CA GLY A 47 -0.56 -0.60 2.93
C GLY A 47 -0.68 -2.11 2.70
N GLY A 48 0.00 -2.61 1.66
CA GLY A 48 0.03 -4.04 1.33
C GLY A 48 0.52 -4.93 2.48
N SER A 49 1.53 -4.49 3.23
CA SER A 49 2.04 -5.20 4.41
C SER A 49 1.05 -5.28 5.57
N ASP A 50 0.08 -4.37 5.62
CA ASP A 50 -0.90 -4.29 6.71
C ASP A 50 -2.11 -5.20 6.43
N ALA A 51 -2.35 -5.54 5.17
CA ALA A 51 -3.54 -6.27 4.73
C ALA A 51 -3.73 -7.62 5.46
N ALA A 52 -2.65 -8.38 5.65
CA ALA A 52 -2.73 -9.67 6.35
C ALA A 52 -3.13 -9.52 7.83
N ALA A 53 -2.67 -8.45 8.50
CA ALA A 53 -3.04 -8.16 9.88
C ALA A 53 -4.49 -7.66 10.00
N VAL A 54 -4.96 -6.84 9.04
CA VAL A 54 -6.38 -6.44 8.93
C VAL A 54 -7.29 -7.65 8.78
N LEU A 55 -6.88 -8.64 7.98
CA LEU A 55 -7.63 -9.87 7.76
C LEU A 55 -7.48 -10.90 8.89
N GLY A 56 -6.61 -10.65 9.88
CA GLY A 56 -6.36 -11.57 10.99
C GLY A 56 -5.64 -12.87 10.60
N ILE A 57 -4.94 -12.89 9.46
CA ILE A 57 -4.23 -14.07 8.94
C ILE A 57 -2.70 -13.92 8.99
N SER A 58 -2.20 -12.79 9.49
CA SER A 58 -0.76 -12.57 9.64
C SER A 58 -0.21 -13.37 10.83
N PRO A 59 0.86 -14.16 10.65
CA PRO A 59 1.52 -14.85 11.77
C PRO A 59 2.41 -13.92 12.60
N PHE A 60 2.66 -12.70 12.13
CA PHE A 60 3.59 -11.75 12.76
C PHE A 60 2.91 -10.60 13.49
N ARG A 61 1.64 -10.33 13.18
CA ARG A 61 0.97 -9.10 13.61
C ARG A 61 -0.53 -9.25 13.70
N THR A 62 -1.13 -8.83 14.82
CA THR A 62 -2.59 -8.78 14.96
C THR A 62 -3.17 -7.45 14.47
N GLY A 63 -4.49 -7.41 14.26
CA GLY A 63 -5.19 -6.15 13.97
C GLY A 63 -5.07 -5.09 15.08
N ARG A 64 -4.89 -5.52 16.34
CA ARG A 64 -4.65 -4.63 17.47
C ARG A 64 -3.27 -3.98 17.39
N ASP A 65 -2.24 -4.76 17.10
CA ASP A 65 -0.86 -4.27 16.96
C ASP A 65 -0.76 -3.28 15.78
N LEU A 66 -1.49 -3.55 14.71
CA LEU A 66 -1.64 -2.63 13.58
C LEU A 66 -2.33 -1.33 14.00
N TYR A 67 -3.44 -1.41 14.74
CA TYR A 67 -4.16 -0.23 15.21
C TYR A 67 -3.27 0.70 16.05
N TYR A 68 -2.50 0.15 16.98
CA TYR A 68 -1.63 0.95 17.84
C TYR A 68 -0.48 1.63 17.09
N ASP A 69 0.15 0.94 16.13
CA ASP A 69 1.16 1.54 15.25
C ASP A 69 0.58 2.67 14.38
N LYS A 70 -0.62 2.49 13.81
CA LYS A 70 -1.27 3.56 13.04
C LYS A 70 -1.57 4.79 13.89
N LEU A 71 -1.81 4.61 15.19
CA LEU A 71 -1.96 5.70 16.16
C LEU A 71 -0.63 6.22 16.71
N ASN A 72 0.51 5.66 16.30
CA ASN A 72 1.83 5.95 16.85
C ASN A 72 1.89 5.76 18.38
N ILE A 73 1.12 4.81 18.90
CA ILE A 73 1.15 4.40 20.30
C ILE A 73 2.25 3.35 20.41
N VAL A 74 3.21 3.58 21.30
CA VAL A 74 4.36 2.70 21.50
C VAL A 74 3.87 1.28 21.79
N THR A 75 4.08 0.38 20.83
CA THR A 75 3.99 -1.06 21.00
C THR A 75 5.40 -1.64 21.01
N ALA A 76 5.58 -2.78 21.66
CA ALA A 76 6.85 -3.44 21.96
C ALA A 76 7.90 -3.33 20.84
N ASP A 77 9.16 -3.17 21.25
CA ASP A 77 10.33 -2.91 20.40
C ASP A 77 10.34 -3.74 19.10
N ASP A 78 10.42 -3.06 17.96
CA ASP A 78 10.76 -3.63 16.64
C ASP A 78 12.13 -4.34 16.63
N ALA A 79 12.86 -4.32 17.75
CA ALA A 79 14.20 -4.88 17.94
C ALA A 79 14.27 -6.41 17.86
N GLU A 80 13.15 -7.14 17.83
CA GLU A 80 13.19 -8.60 17.68
C GLU A 80 13.29 -9.04 16.20
N ASN A 81 12.81 -8.22 15.25
CA ASN A 81 12.69 -8.60 13.84
C ASN A 81 13.61 -7.79 12.89
N TRP A 82 14.54 -7.00 13.43
CA TRP A 82 15.39 -6.12 12.60
C TRP A 82 16.26 -6.90 11.62
N VAL A 83 16.71 -8.11 11.97
CA VAL A 83 17.55 -8.95 11.09
C VAL A 83 16.78 -9.35 9.84
N GLN A 84 15.53 -9.78 9.98
CA GLN A 84 14.69 -10.19 8.86
C GLN A 84 14.38 -9.01 7.94
N LEU A 85 14.14 -7.83 8.50
CA LEU A 85 13.92 -6.59 7.74
C LEU A 85 15.17 -6.17 6.96
N GLU A 86 16.34 -6.20 7.60
CA GLU A 86 17.62 -5.83 6.99
C GLU A 86 17.99 -6.82 5.86
N VAL A 87 17.88 -8.13 6.13
CA VAL A 87 18.14 -9.17 5.13
C VAL A 87 17.19 -9.03 3.95
N GLY A 88 15.90 -8.78 4.20
CA GLY A 88 14.92 -8.52 3.13
C GLY A 88 15.33 -7.35 2.25
N THR A 89 15.74 -6.23 2.87
CA THR A 89 16.20 -5.01 2.18
C THR A 89 17.44 -5.29 1.32
N LEU A 90 18.42 -6.02 1.85
CA LEU A 90 19.65 -6.37 1.13
C LEU A 90 19.39 -7.33 -0.03
N LEU A 91 18.42 -8.24 0.10
CA LEU A 91 18.10 -9.23 -0.93
C LEU A 91 17.19 -8.68 -2.04
N GLU A 92 16.44 -7.61 -1.79
CA GLU A 92 15.47 -7.04 -2.75
C GLU A 92 16.08 -6.78 -4.15
N PRO A 93 17.26 -6.13 -4.30
CA PRO A 93 17.85 -5.90 -5.62
C PRO A 93 18.26 -7.19 -6.34
N LEU A 94 18.71 -8.19 -5.58
CA LEU A 94 19.08 -9.51 -6.12
C LEU A 94 17.84 -10.25 -6.63
N VAL A 95 16.76 -10.27 -5.84
CA VAL A 95 15.48 -10.89 -6.21
C VAL A 95 14.92 -10.23 -7.47
N ALA A 96 14.93 -8.90 -7.55
CA ALA A 96 14.47 -8.15 -8.71
C ALA A 96 15.28 -8.51 -9.97
N LYS A 97 16.62 -8.60 -9.87
CA LYS A 97 17.48 -9.03 -10.98
C LYS A 97 17.14 -10.45 -11.47
N ILE A 98 16.94 -11.39 -10.55
CA ILE A 98 16.56 -12.77 -10.89
C ILE A 98 15.18 -12.80 -11.56
N PHE A 99 14.22 -12.04 -11.04
CA PHE A 99 12.88 -11.93 -11.60
C PHE A 99 12.93 -11.42 -13.05
N ALA A 100 13.67 -10.34 -13.30
CA ALA A 100 13.85 -9.77 -14.64
C ALA A 100 14.48 -10.79 -15.61
N HIS A 101 15.53 -11.49 -15.18
CA HIS A 101 16.17 -12.53 -15.99
C HIS A 101 15.23 -13.71 -16.31
N LYS A 102 14.45 -14.17 -15.34
CA LYS A 102 13.54 -15.33 -15.52
C LYS A 102 12.33 -15.01 -16.39
N THR A 103 11.78 -13.80 -16.27
CA THR A 103 10.56 -13.40 -16.96
C THR A 103 10.82 -12.70 -18.30
N GLY A 104 12.02 -12.11 -18.47
CA GLY A 104 12.34 -11.25 -19.60
C GLY A 104 11.71 -9.86 -19.50
N TYR A 105 10.96 -9.55 -18.44
CA TYR A 105 10.35 -8.23 -18.27
C TYR A 105 11.36 -7.18 -17.86
N LYS A 106 11.17 -5.98 -18.41
CA LYS A 106 11.91 -4.80 -17.98
C LYS A 106 11.35 -4.31 -16.65
N ILE A 107 12.20 -4.32 -15.63
CA ILE A 107 11.88 -3.80 -14.29
C ILE A 107 12.43 -2.39 -14.11
N TYR A 108 11.74 -1.56 -13.34
CA TYR A 108 12.21 -0.23 -12.97
C TYR A 108 11.61 0.19 -11.63
N ARG A 109 12.30 1.09 -10.92
CA ARG A 109 11.79 1.67 -9.67
C ARG A 109 11.01 2.95 -9.97
N ARG A 110 9.99 3.21 -9.16
CA ARG A 110 9.33 4.51 -9.06
C ARG A 110 9.32 4.90 -7.59
N PRO A 111 10.22 5.79 -7.14
CA PRO A 111 10.37 6.11 -5.73
C PRO A 111 9.23 7.05 -5.29
N PHE A 112 8.01 6.52 -5.25
CA PHE A 112 6.81 7.22 -4.84
C PHE A 112 5.95 6.30 -4.01
N MET A 113 5.39 6.84 -2.93
CA MET A 113 4.24 6.23 -2.28
C MET A 113 2.99 6.68 -3.04
N PHE A 114 2.15 5.74 -3.39
CA PHE A 114 0.89 5.96 -4.08
C PHE A 114 -0.29 5.91 -3.11
N GLN A 115 -1.36 6.60 -3.48
CA GLN A 115 -2.63 6.62 -2.77
C GLN A 115 -3.77 6.31 -3.75
N HIS A 116 -4.74 5.52 -3.30
CA HIS A 116 -5.89 5.17 -4.13
C HIS A 116 -6.80 6.40 -4.35
N PRO A 117 -7.17 6.73 -5.61
CA PRO A 117 -7.86 7.98 -5.94
C PRO A 117 -9.29 8.09 -5.36
N LEU A 118 -9.92 6.97 -5.00
CA LEU A 118 -11.26 6.93 -4.39
C LEU A 118 -11.23 6.57 -2.90
N TYR A 119 -10.12 6.02 -2.41
CA TYR A 119 -10.00 5.48 -1.06
C TYR A 119 -8.71 6.00 -0.44
N PRO A 120 -8.67 7.25 0.07
CA PRO A 120 -7.43 7.89 0.52
C PRO A 120 -6.69 7.12 1.63
N TRP A 121 -7.37 6.25 2.36
CA TRP A 121 -6.77 5.39 3.37
C TRP A 121 -5.98 4.21 2.77
N MET A 122 -6.14 3.88 1.48
CA MET A 122 -5.35 2.83 0.82
C MET A 122 -4.06 3.42 0.24
N LEU A 123 -2.93 2.91 0.72
CA LEU A 123 -1.60 3.33 0.31
C LEU A 123 -0.84 2.18 -0.36
N ALA A 124 0.08 2.50 -1.26
CA ALA A 124 0.99 1.51 -1.85
C ALA A 124 2.39 2.09 -1.93
N ASP A 125 3.36 1.35 -1.42
CA ASP A 125 4.78 1.60 -1.60
C ASP A 125 5.34 0.40 -2.33
N LEU A 126 5.87 0.61 -3.54
CA LEU A 126 6.18 -0.45 -4.49
C LEU A 126 7.69 -0.62 -4.63
N ASP A 127 8.17 -1.85 -4.46
CA ASP A 127 9.59 -2.17 -4.62
C ASP A 127 10.05 -1.92 -6.07
N TYR A 128 9.31 -2.49 -7.04
CA TYR A 128 9.58 -2.39 -8.47
C TYR A 128 8.28 -2.41 -9.28
N MET A 129 8.33 -1.80 -10.46
CA MET A 129 7.33 -1.89 -11.50
C MET A 129 7.87 -2.70 -12.69
N VAL A 130 6.96 -3.32 -13.43
CA VAL A 130 7.27 -4.07 -14.65
C VAL A 130 6.63 -3.39 -15.85
N GLU A 131 7.34 -3.39 -16.98
CA GLU A 131 6.77 -3.09 -18.29
C GLU A 131 6.26 -4.40 -18.89
N LEU A 132 4.94 -4.52 -19.03
CA LEU A 132 4.30 -5.66 -19.68
C LEU A 132 4.40 -5.52 -21.21
N PRO A 133 4.46 -6.64 -21.95
CA PRO A 133 4.52 -6.64 -23.41
C PRO A 133 3.24 -6.12 -24.08
#